data_AF-A0A7Y7M5Q6-F1
#
_entry.id   AF-A0A7Y7M5Q6-F1
#
_cell.length_a   1.000
_cell.length_b   1.000
_cell.length_c   1.000
_cell.angle_alpha   90.00
_cell.angle_beta   90.00
_cell.angle_gamma   90.00
#
_symmetry.space_group_name_H-M   'P 1'
#
loop_
_entity.id
_entity.type
_entity.pdbx_description
1 polymer ?
#
loop_
_entity_poly.entity_id
_entity_poly.type
_entity_poly.pdbx_seq_one_letter_code
_entity_poly.pdbx_strand_id
1 'polypeptide(L)'
;MPSDAGRHLGFSRAFPLGFSRGFPLALPFAPRRRRVIEALRGVSFTIAPHTITGLIGPNGAGKSTLIKILSGILRPSAGHVRIGGLIPWADRIRHVGRIGVVFGQRSQLWWDLPVDGGFALLRDIYRVPPDAYRVRRARLIETLRLEGIL
;
A
#
# COMPACT_ATOMS: atom_id res chain seq x y z
N MET A 1 -17.23 2.80 83.01
CA MET A 1 -17.36 4.14 82.39
C MET A 1 -16.09 4.90 82.70
N PRO A 2 -15.34 5.44 81.72
CA PRO A 2 -15.55 5.55 80.26
C PRO A 2 -14.75 4.46 79.48
N SER A 3 -15.17 3.90 78.32
CA SER A 3 -15.22 4.40 76.92
C SER A 3 -13.82 4.72 76.33
N ASP A 4 -13.36 4.31 75.15
CA ASP A 4 -13.94 3.60 74.01
C ASP A 4 -12.78 3.16 73.08
N ALA A 5 -13.12 2.30 72.11
CA ALA A 5 -12.44 2.05 70.82
C ALA A 5 -11.10 1.30 70.78
N GLY A 6 -11.15 0.03 70.35
CA GLY A 6 -9.94 -0.71 69.97
C GLY A 6 -10.05 -2.16 69.48
N ARG A 7 -11.23 -2.68 69.12
CA ARG A 7 -11.49 -3.86 68.26
C ARG A 7 -10.64 -5.14 68.47
N HIS A 8 -11.19 -6.08 69.24
CA HIS A 8 -11.02 -7.52 68.99
C HIS A 8 -11.82 -7.96 67.76
N LEU A 9 -11.32 -8.96 67.02
CA LEU A 9 -11.96 -10.28 66.81
C LEU A 9 -11.39 -10.95 65.55
N GLY A 10 -10.91 -12.19 65.71
CA GLY A 10 -10.86 -13.13 64.61
C GLY A 10 -12.27 -13.49 64.13
N PHE A 11 -12.37 -14.02 62.92
CA PHE A 11 -12.97 -15.32 62.62
C PHE A 11 -13.07 -15.50 61.10
N SER A 12 -12.74 -16.72 60.69
CA SER A 12 -13.09 -17.36 59.44
C SER A 12 -14.52 -17.07 59.01
N ARG A 13 -14.75 -16.80 57.71
CA ARG A 13 -16.03 -17.12 57.06
C ARG A 13 -15.88 -17.33 55.56
N ALA A 14 -16.48 -18.43 55.13
CA ALA A 14 -16.51 -18.96 53.79
C ALA A 14 -17.30 -18.06 52.82
N PHE A 15 -16.94 -18.19 51.54
CA PHE A 15 -17.67 -17.71 50.37
C PHE A 15 -19.13 -18.16 50.37
N PRO A 16 -20.11 -17.26 50.21
CA PRO A 16 -21.37 -17.64 49.60
C PRO A 16 -21.22 -17.57 48.08
N LEU A 17 -21.28 -18.74 47.43
CA LEU A 17 -21.60 -18.86 46.01
C LEU A 17 -23.04 -18.37 45.79
N GLY A 18 -23.20 -17.05 45.64
CA GLY A 18 -24.43 -16.43 45.19
C GLY A 18 -24.48 -16.39 43.67
N PHE A 19 -25.12 -17.39 43.05
CA PHE A 19 -25.53 -17.32 41.65
C PHE A 19 -26.65 -16.26 41.54
N SER A 20 -26.30 -15.03 41.20
CA SER A 20 -27.27 -13.99 40.83
C SER A 20 -26.98 -13.44 39.44
N ARG A 21 -27.92 -13.76 38.53
CA ARG A 21 -28.23 -13.12 37.24
C ARG A 21 -27.06 -12.78 36.31
N GLY A 22 -26.97 -13.61 35.27
CA GLY A 22 -26.09 -13.51 34.10
C GLY A 22 -25.74 -12.09 33.65
N PHE A 23 -24.52 -11.68 33.98
CA PHE A 23 -23.76 -10.76 33.14
C PHE A 23 -23.24 -11.56 31.93
N PRO A 24 -23.53 -11.16 30.68
CA PRO A 24 -22.88 -11.79 29.55
C PRO A 24 -21.38 -11.51 29.67
N LEU A 25 -20.60 -12.57 29.89
CA LEU A 25 -19.15 -12.53 29.81
C LEU A 25 -18.79 -12.17 28.36
N ALA A 26 -18.55 -10.88 28.09
CA ALA A 26 -18.14 -10.43 26.76
C ALA A 26 -16.77 -11.02 26.48
N LEU A 27 -16.71 -12.09 25.69
CA LEU A 27 -15.46 -12.72 25.28
C LEU A 27 -14.60 -11.66 24.55
N PRO A 28 -13.43 -11.26 25.09
CA PRO A 28 -12.61 -10.20 24.49
C PRO A 28 -12.00 -10.57 23.13
N PHE A 29 -12.33 -11.76 22.61
CA PHE A 29 -11.78 -12.36 21.39
C PHE A 29 -12.85 -12.83 20.41
N ALA A 30 -14.01 -12.17 20.36
CA ALA A 30 -14.96 -12.42 19.28
C ALA A 30 -14.25 -12.24 17.92
N PRO A 31 -14.22 -13.27 17.04
CA PRO A 31 -13.52 -13.18 15.77
C PRO A 31 -14.11 -12.04 14.96
N ARG A 32 -13.27 -11.06 14.59
CA ARG A 32 -13.69 -9.95 13.72
C ARG A 32 -14.25 -10.55 12.44
N ARG A 33 -15.54 -10.30 12.17
CA ARG A 33 -16.15 -10.65 10.89
C ARG A 33 -15.35 -9.99 9.76
N ARG A 34 -14.64 -10.78 8.97
CA ARG A 34 -13.95 -10.31 7.75
C ARG A 34 -15.00 -10.09 6.68
N ARG A 35 -15.17 -8.82 6.28
CA ARG A 35 -15.95 -8.48 5.08
C ARG A 35 -15.05 -8.64 3.86
N VAL A 36 -15.47 -9.48 2.91
CA VAL A 36 -14.83 -9.55 1.59
C VAL A 36 -15.36 -8.39 0.75
N ILE A 37 -14.45 -7.58 0.21
CA ILE A 37 -14.78 -6.46 -0.67
C ILE A 37 -14.22 -6.77 -2.05
N GLU A 38 -15.10 -6.81 -3.04
CA GLU A 38 -14.72 -6.98 -4.44
C GLU A 38 -14.24 -5.64 -5.00
N ALA A 39 -12.93 -5.53 -5.28
CA ALA A 39 -12.34 -4.28 -5.75
C ALA A 39 -12.51 -4.05 -7.26
N LEU A 40 -12.63 -5.11 -8.06
CA LEU A 40 -12.80 -5.08 -9.51
C LEU A 40 -13.76 -6.20 -9.91
N ARG A 41 -14.73 -5.90 -10.77
CA ARG A 41 -15.71 -6.86 -11.27
C ARG A 41 -15.76 -6.84 -12.79
N GLY A 42 -15.41 -7.95 -13.44
CA GLY A 42 -15.59 -8.14 -14.89
C GLY A 42 -14.86 -7.14 -15.80
N VAL A 43 -13.75 -6.55 -15.35
CA VAL A 43 -13.03 -5.52 -16.13
C VAL A 43 -12.34 -6.14 -17.34
N SER A 44 -12.70 -5.68 -18.55
CA SER A 44 -12.11 -6.15 -19.82
C SER A 44 -11.88 -4.97 -20.76
N PHE A 45 -10.64 -4.80 -21.23
CA PHE A 45 -10.27 -3.77 -22.19
C PHE A 45 -8.95 -4.13 -22.87
N THR A 46 -8.67 -3.49 -24.01
CA THR A 46 -7.36 -3.53 -24.69
C THR A 46 -6.89 -2.10 -24.90
N ILE A 47 -5.61 -1.84 -24.60
CA ILE A 47 -4.97 -0.54 -24.86
C ILE A 47 -4.01 -0.74 -26.04
N ALA A 48 -4.16 0.07 -27.08
CA ALA A 48 -3.30 0.00 -28.25
C ALA A 48 -1.91 0.61 -27.94
N PRO A 49 -0.86 0.20 -28.67
CA PRO A 49 0.44 0.85 -28.57
C PRO A 49 0.34 2.35 -28.89
N HIS A 50 1.16 3.17 -28.24
CA HIS A 50 1.26 4.61 -28.47
C HIS A 50 -0.01 5.43 -28.16
N THR A 51 -0.93 4.90 -27.34
CA THR A 51 -2.13 5.64 -26.91
C THR A 51 -2.01 6.17 -25.49
N ILE A 52 -2.56 7.36 -25.25
CA ILE A 52 -2.79 7.88 -23.91
C ILE A 52 -4.21 7.47 -23.48
N THR A 53 -4.33 6.81 -22.34
CA THR A 53 -5.62 6.33 -21.81
C THR A 53 -5.84 6.87 -20.39
N GLY A 54 -7.00 7.48 -20.16
CA GLY A 54 -7.44 7.93 -18.84
C GLY A 54 -8.33 6.90 -18.14
N LEU A 55 -8.08 6.65 -16.85
CA LEU A 55 -8.93 5.83 -15.98
C LEU A 55 -9.60 6.72 -14.95
N ILE A 56 -10.91 6.93 -15.08
CA ILE A 56 -11.70 7.87 -14.27
C ILE A 56 -12.78 7.11 -13.49
N GLY A 57 -13.14 7.61 -12.31
CA GLY A 57 -14.19 7.05 -11.47
C GLY A 57 -14.10 7.54 -10.03
N PRO A 58 -15.12 7.32 -9.18
CA PRO A 58 -15.14 7.79 -7.80
C PRO A 58 -14.07 7.10 -6.93
N ASN A 59 -13.83 7.65 -5.74
CA ASN A 59 -12.96 7.01 -4.75
C ASN A 59 -13.53 5.64 -4.37
N GLY A 60 -12.65 4.64 -4.26
CA GLY A 60 -13.07 3.25 -4.00
C GLY A 60 -13.52 2.45 -5.22
N ALA A 61 -13.63 3.04 -6.42
CA ALA A 61 -14.01 2.32 -7.65
C ALA A 61 -12.99 1.28 -8.16
N GLY A 62 -11.90 1.02 -7.42
CA GLY A 62 -10.89 0.02 -7.81
C GLY A 62 -9.77 0.53 -8.72
N LYS A 63 -9.73 1.83 -9.09
CA LYS A 63 -8.71 2.40 -10.00
C LYS A 63 -7.27 2.06 -9.59
N SER A 64 -6.90 2.34 -8.34
CA SER A 64 -5.56 2.04 -7.82
C SER A 64 -5.29 0.54 -7.74
N THR A 65 -6.32 -0.27 -7.50
CA THR A 65 -6.20 -1.74 -7.53
C THR A 65 -5.89 -2.22 -8.94
N LEU A 66 -6.57 -1.69 -9.94
CA LEU A 66 -6.30 -1.99 -11.35
C LEU A 66 -4.87 -1.59 -11.73
N ILE A 67 -4.44 -0.36 -11.42
CA ILE A 67 -3.06 0.08 -11.70
C ILE A 67 -2.03 -0.81 -11.01
N LYS A 68 -2.26 -1.23 -9.76
CA LYS A 68 -1.37 -2.17 -9.06
C LYS A 68 -1.32 -3.56 -9.68
N ILE A 69 -2.42 -4.03 -10.27
CA ILE A 69 -2.43 -5.28 -11.04
C ILE A 69 -1.63 -5.13 -12.32
N LEU A 70 -1.87 -4.05 -13.08
CA LEU A 70 -1.15 -3.76 -14.32
C LEU A 70 0.35 -3.55 -14.06
N SER A 71 0.74 -2.97 -12.93
CA SER A 71 2.15 -2.81 -12.55
C SER A 71 2.80 -4.09 -12.00
N GLY A 72 2.04 -5.17 -11.79
CA GLY A 72 2.53 -6.42 -11.22
C GLY A 72 2.78 -6.38 -9.70
N ILE A 73 2.26 -5.36 -9.00
CA ILE A 73 2.28 -5.30 -7.52
C ILE A 73 1.24 -6.24 -6.91
N LEU A 74 0.08 -6.35 -7.55
CA LEU A 74 -1.01 -7.24 -7.15
C LEU A 74 -1.26 -8.31 -8.21
N ARG A 75 -1.58 -9.52 -7.77
CA ARG A 75 -2.12 -10.58 -8.63
C ARG A 75 -3.65 -10.49 -8.60
N PRO A 76 -4.34 -10.55 -9.75
CA PRO A 76 -5.81 -10.60 -9.75
C PRO A 76 -6.29 -11.94 -9.19
N SER A 77 -7.47 -11.93 -8.57
CA SER A 77 -8.09 -13.16 -8.06
C SER A 77 -8.51 -14.13 -9.17
N ALA A 78 -8.82 -13.60 -10.37
CA ALA A 78 -9.19 -14.36 -11.55
C ALA A 78 -8.88 -13.55 -12.83
N GLY A 79 -8.93 -14.23 -13.98
CA GLY A 79 -8.70 -13.61 -15.30
C GLY A 79 -7.23 -13.51 -15.69
N HIS A 80 -6.97 -12.80 -16.79
CA HIS A 80 -5.65 -12.71 -17.42
C HIS A 80 -5.29 -11.27 -17.76
N VAL A 81 -4.00 -10.96 -17.69
CA VAL A 81 -3.44 -9.66 -18.07
C VAL A 81 -2.16 -9.91 -18.86
N ARG A 82 -2.02 -9.25 -20.01
CA ARG A 82 -0.78 -9.23 -20.80
C ARG A 82 -0.40 -7.79 -21.12
N ILE A 83 0.85 -7.43 -20.88
CA ILE A 83 1.42 -6.11 -21.19
C ILE A 83 2.76 -6.33 -21.88
N GLY A 84 2.93 -5.81 -23.10
CA GLY A 84 4.16 -6.03 -23.88
C GLY A 84 4.51 -7.51 -24.07
N GLY A 85 3.49 -8.37 -24.12
CA GLY A 85 3.63 -9.83 -24.22
C GLY A 85 3.94 -10.58 -22.92
N LEU A 86 4.03 -9.88 -21.79
CA LEU A 86 4.38 -10.43 -20.48
C LEU A 86 3.17 -10.48 -19.54
N ILE A 87 3.17 -11.42 -18.60
CA ILE A 87 2.19 -11.47 -17.51
C ILE A 87 2.78 -10.72 -16.30
N PRO A 88 2.18 -9.60 -15.85
CA PRO A 88 2.83 -8.67 -14.90
C PRO A 88 3.38 -9.29 -13.62
N TRP A 89 2.63 -10.21 -13.00
CA TRP A 89 3.03 -10.85 -11.74
C TRP A 89 3.93 -12.07 -11.94
N ALA A 90 3.87 -12.76 -13.09
CA ALA A 90 4.68 -13.94 -13.35
C ALA A 90 6.06 -13.56 -13.94
N ASP A 91 6.10 -12.54 -14.78
CA ASP A 91 7.30 -12.03 -15.45
C ASP A 91 7.89 -10.81 -14.76
N ARG A 92 7.71 -10.69 -13.43
CA ARG A 92 7.84 -9.43 -12.68
C ARG A 92 9.11 -8.65 -13.01
N ILE A 93 10.28 -9.27 -12.98
CA ILE A 93 11.58 -8.60 -13.25
C ILE A 93 11.62 -8.00 -14.65
N ARG A 94 11.21 -8.77 -15.67
CA ARG A 94 11.19 -8.32 -17.07
C ARG A 94 10.12 -7.27 -17.30
N HIS A 95 8.99 -7.39 -16.61
CA HIS A 95 7.87 -6.46 -16.69
C HIS A 95 8.24 -5.09 -16.11
N VAL A 96 8.71 -5.04 -14.86
CA VAL A 96 9.07 -3.77 -14.19
C VAL A 96 10.22 -3.05 -14.86
N GLY A 97 11.16 -3.77 -15.50
CA GLY A 97 12.23 -3.16 -16.29
C GLY A 97 11.75 -2.46 -17.58
N ARG A 98 10.47 -2.62 -17.96
CA ARG A 98 9.89 -2.04 -19.18
C ARG A 98 8.82 -0.98 -18.92
N ILE A 99 8.46 -0.75 -17.66
CA ILE A 99 7.41 0.22 -17.29
C ILE A 99 7.92 1.19 -16.24
N GLY A 100 7.44 2.43 -16.28
CA GLY A 100 7.54 3.38 -15.18
C GLY A 100 6.19 3.52 -14.49
N VAL A 101 6.17 3.55 -13.16
CA VAL A 101 4.93 3.73 -12.38
C VAL A 101 5.17 4.77 -11.30
N VAL A 102 4.28 5.75 -11.21
CA VAL A 102 4.30 6.80 -10.20
C VAL A 102 2.98 6.77 -9.44
N PHE A 103 3.05 6.61 -8.11
CA PHE A 103 1.88 6.65 -7.24
C PHE A 103 1.86 7.97 -6.46
N GLY A 104 0.81 8.77 -6.66
CA GLY A 104 0.71 10.15 -6.17
C GLY A 104 0.48 10.36 -4.67
N GLN A 105 0.99 9.49 -3.78
CA GLN A 105 0.77 9.65 -2.32
C GLN A 105 2.04 9.70 -1.47
N ARG A 106 3.23 9.51 -2.07
CA ARG A 106 4.53 9.69 -1.40
C ARG A 106 5.56 10.20 -2.41
N SER A 107 6.49 11.03 -1.93
CA SER A 107 7.66 11.41 -2.71
C SER A 107 8.42 10.15 -3.13
N GLN A 108 8.82 10.09 -4.41
CA GLN A 108 9.73 9.05 -4.92
C GLN A 108 11.19 9.49 -4.77
N LEU A 109 11.45 10.64 -4.15
CA LEU A 109 12.79 11.13 -3.88
C LEU A 109 13.39 10.37 -2.70
N TRP A 110 14.69 10.13 -2.79
CA TRP A 110 15.49 9.62 -1.70
C TRP A 110 16.03 10.80 -0.90
N TRP A 111 15.60 10.95 0.34
CA TRP A 111 15.97 12.09 1.20
C TRP A 111 17.47 12.15 1.52
N ASP A 112 18.15 11.01 1.46
CA ASP A 112 19.59 10.88 1.74
C ASP A 112 20.46 11.11 0.49
N LEU A 113 19.86 11.41 -0.67
CA LEU A 113 20.58 11.62 -1.94
C LEU A 113 20.35 13.04 -2.46
N PRO A 114 21.40 13.71 -2.98
CA PRO A 114 21.21 14.88 -3.82
C PRO A 114 20.27 14.56 -4.98
N VAL A 115 19.51 15.55 -5.45
CA VAL A 115 18.54 15.37 -6.53
C VAL A 115 19.20 14.77 -7.77
N ASP A 116 20.43 15.19 -8.10
CA ASP A 116 21.19 14.63 -9.21
C ASP A 116 21.62 13.16 -8.98
N GLY A 117 21.92 12.80 -7.74
CA GLY A 117 22.21 11.41 -7.35
C GLY A 117 21.04 10.47 -7.64
N GLY A 118 19.80 10.96 -7.51
CA GLY A 118 18.60 10.20 -7.88
C GLY A 118 18.54 9.88 -9.38
N PHE A 119 18.90 10.82 -10.25
CA PHE A 119 18.94 10.59 -11.70
C PHE A 119 20.02 9.57 -12.08
N ALA A 120 21.21 9.67 -11.48
CA ALA A 120 22.29 8.71 -11.71
C ALA A 120 21.92 7.29 -11.24
N LEU A 121 21.29 7.18 -10.06
CA LEU A 121 20.81 5.90 -9.56
C LEU A 121 19.78 5.26 -10.49
N LEU A 122 18.80 6.04 -10.98
CA LEU A 122 17.80 5.54 -11.92
C LEU A 122 18.42 5.14 -13.26
N ARG A 123 19.42 5.88 -13.76
CA ARG A 123 20.19 5.49 -14.95
C ARG A 123 20.78 4.09 -14.78
N ASP A 124 21.38 3.82 -13.64
CA ASP A 124 22.07 2.56 -13.37
C ASP A 124 21.08 1.40 -13.19
N ILE A 125 19.98 1.62 -12.44
CA ILE A 125 18.89 0.64 -12.25
C ILE A 125 18.29 0.22 -13.59
N TYR A 126 17.99 1.19 -14.46
CA TYR A 126 17.39 0.93 -15.77
C TYR A 126 18.42 0.72 -16.88
N ARG A 127 19.71 0.68 -16.54
CA ARG A 127 20.84 0.42 -17.46
C ARG A 127 20.79 1.33 -18.70
N VAL A 128 20.49 2.61 -18.48
CA VAL A 128 20.37 3.61 -19.56
C VAL A 128 21.76 3.99 -20.06
N PRO A 129 22.04 3.93 -21.38
CA PRO A 129 23.34 4.30 -21.93
C PRO A 129 23.74 5.74 -21.58
N PRO A 130 25.04 6.02 -21.33
CA PRO A 130 25.50 7.35 -20.91
C PRO A 130 25.07 8.49 -21.84
N ASP A 131 25.12 8.28 -23.16
CA ASP A 131 24.77 9.31 -24.14
C ASP A 131 23.27 9.61 -24.12
N ALA A 132 22.45 8.56 -24.07
CA ALA A 132 21.00 8.68 -23.94
C ALA A 132 20.61 9.36 -22.61
N TYR A 133 21.32 9.05 -21.53
CA TYR A 133 21.12 9.69 -20.24
C TYR A 133 21.37 11.20 -20.29
N ARG A 134 22.52 11.63 -20.85
CA ARG A 134 22.85 13.06 -20.96
C ARG A 134 21.78 13.83 -21.75
N VAL A 135 21.39 13.31 -22.92
CA VAL A 135 20.37 13.94 -23.77
C VAL A 135 19.01 14.00 -23.08
N ARG A 136 18.55 12.89 -22.47
CA ARG A 136 17.25 12.83 -21.79
C ARG A 136 17.22 13.73 -20.55
N ARG A 137 18.29 13.74 -19.76
CA ARG A 137 18.39 14.57 -18.55
C ARG A 137 18.33 16.05 -18.91
N ALA A 138 19.14 16.51 -19.87
CA ALA A 138 19.12 17.90 -20.32
C ALA A 138 17.72 18.33 -20.77
N ARG A 139 17.06 17.52 -21.60
CA ARG A 139 15.68 17.78 -22.06
C ARG A 139 14.69 17.85 -20.89
N LEU A 140 14.80 16.96 -19.91
CA LEU A 140 13.91 16.96 -18.75
C LEU A 140 14.12 18.19 -17.86
N ILE A 141 15.36 18.61 -17.65
CA ILE A 141 15.70 19.82 -16.89
C ILE A 141 15.06 21.04 -17.55
N GLU A 142 15.25 21.19 -18.86
CA GLU A 142 14.67 22.30 -19.63
C GLU A 142 13.13 22.25 -19.62
N THR A 143 12.54 21.09 -19.88
CA THR A 143 11.07 20.95 -19.99
C THR A 143 10.39 21.19 -18.64
N LEU A 144 11.00 20.74 -17.54
CA LEU A 144 10.46 20.85 -16.19
C LEU A 144 10.98 22.08 -15.43
N ARG A 145 11.86 22.89 -16.05
CA ARG A 145 12.51 24.09 -15.49
C ARG A 145 13.21 23.84 -14.15
N LEU A 146 14.13 22.86 -14.16
CA LEU A 146 14.83 22.39 -12.96
C LEU A 146 16.22 23.01 -12.77
N GLU A 147 16.62 24.00 -13.58
CA GLU A 147 17.97 24.58 -13.61
C GLU A 147 18.38 25.23 -12.29
N GLY A 148 17.42 25.73 -11.51
CA GLY A 148 17.69 26.37 -10.21
C GLY A 148 17.76 25.42 -9.02
N ILE A 149 17.52 24.11 -9.23
CA ILE A 149 17.42 23.09 -8.17
C ILE A 149 18.48 21.99 -8.35
N LEU A 150 19.08 21.88 -9.55
CA LEU A 150 20.03 20.84 -9.95
C LEU A 150 21.44 21.37 -10.22
#